data_AF-A0A2G9URH2-F1
#
_entry.id   AF-A0A2G9URH2-F1
#
_cell.length_a   1.000
_cell.length_b   1.000
_cell.length_c   1.000
_cell.angle_alpha   90.00
_cell.angle_beta   90.00
_cell.angle_gamma   90.00
#
_symmetry.space_group_name_H-M   'P 1'
#
loop_
_entity.id
_entity.type
_entity.pdbx_description
1 polymer ?
#
loop_
_entity_poly.entity_id
_entity_poly.type
_entity_poly.pdbx_seq_one_letter_code
_entity_poly.pdbx_strand_id
1 'polypeptide(L)'
;MLCVRSDWAHQQNVVDIAISGKARYAECQPVEDRVAPFCSFLMIIVIYHFLAFQELVKAYGDQARSLLDGGVDVLLDNGRIVSMYRRRTRNPRFRLFRIIKGQATAVGLNCALGAKDMRPFIEVMSNHSEALILCYPNAGLPNALGGYDETPEDMAKDLRQFAMDGLGVSPRRPPPDPNAGNMLLSGLEPMVVGPFTNFVNIGERCNVAGSRRFCRLIKNEEYDKAIDVAREQVESGAQVLDVNMDDGLLDGPYAMSKFLRLIATEPDVAKVPVCIDSSDFSVIIAGLESIQGKCVVNSISLKEGKQAFIERSDFLPLLLLFDVLYLWLRILTEEVGFDPCDIIFDPNILTIATGMEEHSNYGVYFIDAARMIRENLPGCHVSGGVSNISFSFRGMEAVREAMHSVFLYYAVKAGMDMGIVNAGALPVYEDIPKDLLILIEDLLFNRDPDATEKMLVVAQNMKKGDKKVEKSEEWRNLSVEERLKYALVKGIDLHVVEDTEEARCMTDKYPRPLNVIERPLMDGMAVVGELFGSGKMFLPQVILEYFSLVIKSARVMKKAVAHLIPFMDREREENIKKLGLSADESPYQGTIVLATVKGDVHDIGKNIVAVVLGCNNFKV
;
A
#
# COMPACT_ATOMS: atom_id res chain seq x y z
N MET A 1 -24.18 24.72 6.18
CA MET A 1 -23.61 25.48 5.05
C MET A 1 -23.62 26.96 5.38
N LEU A 2 -22.46 27.60 5.44
CA LEU A 2 -22.36 29.06 5.46
C LEU A 2 -22.31 29.52 3.99
N CYS A 3 -23.45 29.98 3.47
CA CYS A 3 -23.52 30.59 2.14
C CYS A 3 -23.43 32.11 2.36
N VAL A 4 -22.22 32.68 2.24
CA VAL A 4 -22.04 34.13 2.33
C VAL A 4 -22.04 34.70 0.92
N ARG A 5 -22.95 35.65 0.66
CA ARG A 5 -23.01 36.42 -0.58
C ARG A 5 -21.67 37.12 -0.84
N SER A 6 -21.20 37.10 -2.09
CA SER A 6 -20.09 37.92 -2.61
C SER A 6 -20.24 39.42 -2.29
N ASP A 7 -21.46 39.87 -2.00
CA ASP A 7 -21.79 41.28 -1.84
C ASP A 7 -21.59 41.80 -0.39
N TRP A 8 -21.17 40.92 0.53
CA TRP A 8 -20.90 41.26 1.95
C TRP A 8 -19.45 41.67 2.24
N ALA A 9 -18.62 41.87 1.20
CA ALA A 9 -17.22 42.30 1.29
C ALA A 9 -17.00 43.69 1.94
N HIS A 10 -18.05 44.40 2.36
CA HIS A 10 -17.95 45.76 2.91
C HIS A 10 -18.36 45.93 4.38
N GLN A 11 -18.65 44.86 5.13
CA GLN A 11 -18.83 44.94 6.59
C GLN A 11 -18.12 43.77 7.28
N GLN A 12 -16.83 43.96 7.58
CA GLN A 12 -15.92 42.91 8.08
C GLN A 12 -15.92 42.77 9.61
N ASN A 13 -16.20 41.55 10.07
CA ASN A 13 -15.56 40.92 11.24
C ASN A 13 -15.10 39.47 10.90
N VAL A 14 -14.84 39.21 9.62
CA VAL A 14 -14.22 37.96 9.13
C VAL A 14 -13.02 38.41 8.29
N VAL A 15 -11.82 38.02 8.70
CA VAL A 15 -10.59 38.35 7.96
C VAL A 15 -10.33 37.23 6.95
N ASP A 16 -10.50 37.54 5.67
CA ASP A 16 -9.94 36.77 4.56
C ASP A 16 -8.42 36.91 4.59
N ILE A 17 -7.69 35.80 4.79
CA ILE A 17 -6.25 35.76 4.53
C ILE A 17 -6.07 35.50 3.04
N ALA A 18 -5.89 36.57 2.28
CA ALA A 18 -5.58 36.53 0.86
C ALA A 18 -4.12 36.10 0.62
N ILE A 19 -3.90 34.99 -0.10
CA ILE A 19 -2.61 34.74 -0.76
C ILE A 19 -2.79 35.07 -2.25
N SER A 20 -2.44 36.31 -2.61
CA SER A 20 -2.41 36.73 -4.02
C SER A 20 -1.32 35.96 -4.78
N GLY A 21 -1.65 35.43 -5.96
CA GLY A 21 -0.84 34.54 -6.80
C GLY A 21 0.42 35.12 -7.44
N LYS A 22 1.20 35.94 -6.72
CA LYS A 22 2.54 36.39 -7.12
C LYS A 22 3.44 36.57 -5.88
N ALA A 23 3.87 35.49 -5.25
CA ALA A 23 4.95 35.54 -4.27
C ALA A 23 5.99 34.46 -4.61
N ARG A 24 7.02 34.85 -5.35
CA ARG A 24 8.33 34.21 -5.23
C ARG A 24 8.82 34.51 -3.83
N TYR A 25 9.20 33.49 -3.04
CA TYR A 25 10.01 33.58 -1.83
C TYR A 25 9.92 34.94 -1.10
N ALA A 26 8.84 35.19 -0.37
CA ALA A 26 8.71 36.38 0.48
C ALA A 26 8.42 35.93 1.92
N GLU A 27 9.22 36.48 2.84
CA GLU A 27 9.29 36.20 4.27
C GLU A 27 7.92 36.09 4.96
N CYS A 28 7.69 35.00 5.70
CA CYS A 28 6.54 34.85 6.58
C CYS A 28 6.66 35.87 7.74
N GLN A 29 5.91 36.97 7.70
CA GLN A 29 5.76 37.84 8.87
C GLN A 29 4.75 37.26 9.88
N PRO A 30 5.00 37.37 11.20
CA PRO A 30 4.10 36.85 12.23
C PRO A 30 2.80 37.68 12.36
N VAL A 31 1.68 37.00 12.64
CA VAL A 31 0.33 37.57 12.87
C VAL A 31 0.20 38.23 14.25
N GLU A 32 1.24 38.89 14.76
CA GLU A 32 1.22 39.37 16.15
C GLU A 32 0.43 40.65 16.41
N ASP A 33 0.23 41.55 15.42
CA ASP A 33 -0.11 42.93 15.82
C ASP A 33 -1.49 43.49 15.46
N ARG A 34 -2.44 42.75 14.85
CA ARG A 34 -3.74 43.37 14.48
C ARG A 34 -5.05 42.61 14.71
N VAL A 35 -5.07 41.30 15.01
CA VAL A 35 -6.34 40.52 14.88
C VAL A 35 -6.63 39.51 16.01
N ALA A 36 -5.66 39.19 16.87
CA ALA A 36 -5.74 38.04 17.79
C ALA A 36 -6.87 38.07 18.86
N PRO A 37 -7.31 39.19 19.46
CA PRO A 37 -8.28 39.11 20.57
C PRO A 37 -9.75 38.88 20.20
N PHE A 38 -10.12 38.89 18.91
CA PHE A 38 -11.54 38.97 18.49
C PHE A 38 -12.03 37.83 17.58
N CYS A 39 -11.19 36.83 17.28
CA CYS A 39 -11.56 35.75 16.37
C CYS A 39 -12.20 34.57 17.10
N SER A 40 -13.35 34.07 16.61
CA SER A 40 -13.97 32.83 17.11
C SER A 40 -13.42 31.56 16.44
N PHE A 41 -12.85 31.69 15.23
CA PHE A 41 -12.24 30.58 14.48
C PHE A 41 -11.00 31.02 13.71
N LEU A 42 -10.04 30.11 13.52
CA LEU A 42 -8.94 30.26 12.55
C LEU A 42 -9.23 29.41 11.32
N MET A 43 -9.33 30.02 10.13
CA MET A 43 -9.60 29.34 8.87
C MET A 43 -8.42 29.46 7.91
N ILE A 44 -7.85 28.32 7.51
CA ILE A 44 -6.78 28.27 6.50
C ILE A 44 -7.41 27.89 5.16
N ILE A 45 -7.38 28.81 4.18
CA ILE A 45 -8.04 28.68 2.88
C ILE A 45 -6.98 28.56 1.78
N VAL A 46 -7.23 27.72 0.76
CA VAL A 46 -6.40 27.54 -0.46
C VAL A 46 -5.00 26.99 -0.16
N ILE A 47 -4.90 25.67 0.03
CA ILE A 47 -3.63 24.95 0.18
C ILE A 47 -3.34 24.18 -1.13
N TYR A 48 -2.31 24.59 -1.87
CA TYR A 48 -1.88 23.88 -3.09
C TYR A 48 -0.97 22.67 -2.80
N HIS A 49 -0.27 22.65 -1.66
CA HIS A 49 0.68 21.61 -1.28
C HIS A 49 0.62 21.31 0.23
N PHE A 50 0.72 20.03 0.60
CA PHE A 50 0.71 19.57 2.00
C PHE A 50 1.91 20.06 2.82
N LEU A 51 3.09 20.24 2.20
CA LEU A 51 4.26 20.81 2.89
C LEU A 51 3.98 22.23 3.40
N ALA A 52 3.34 23.07 2.58
CA ALA A 52 2.98 24.43 2.97
C ALA A 52 2.03 24.44 4.18
N PHE A 53 1.18 23.42 4.30
CA PHE A 53 0.30 23.24 5.45
C PHE A 53 1.07 22.88 6.73
N GLN A 54 2.05 21.98 6.68
CA GLN A 54 2.88 21.65 7.85
C GLN A 54 3.71 22.85 8.31
N GLU A 55 4.28 23.62 7.38
CA GLU A 55 5.01 24.85 7.69
C GLU A 55 4.09 25.90 8.34
N LEU A 56 2.85 26.05 7.83
CA LEU A 56 1.81 26.88 8.43
C LEU A 56 1.47 26.41 9.86
N VAL A 57 1.18 25.12 10.04
CA VAL A 57 0.87 24.54 11.36
C VAL A 57 1.99 24.79 12.36
N LYS A 58 3.25 24.69 11.93
CA LYS A 58 4.41 24.96 12.77
C LYS A 58 4.55 26.44 13.10
N ALA A 59 4.46 27.32 12.11
CA ALA A 59 4.58 28.77 12.28
C ALA A 59 3.48 29.35 13.17
N TYR A 60 2.26 28.83 13.04
CA TYR A 60 1.09 29.28 13.80
C TYR A 60 0.81 28.43 15.05
N GLY A 61 1.59 27.38 15.31
CA GLY A 61 1.33 26.41 16.38
C GLY A 61 1.32 27.04 17.77
N ASP A 62 2.22 27.98 18.04
CA ASP A 62 2.29 28.70 19.33
C ASP A 62 1.21 29.80 19.45
N GLN A 63 0.85 30.45 18.35
CA GLN A 63 -0.25 31.42 18.32
C GLN A 63 -1.61 30.72 18.48
N ALA A 64 -1.76 29.54 17.89
CA ALA A 64 -2.94 28.72 18.04
C ALA A 64 -3.08 28.12 19.45
N ARG A 65 -1.98 27.91 20.21
CA ARG A 65 -2.05 27.60 21.66
C ARG A 65 -2.79 28.69 22.42
N SER A 66 -2.36 29.93 22.23
CA SER A 66 -2.93 31.10 22.90
C SER A 66 -4.41 31.29 22.55
N LEU A 67 -4.78 31.09 21.28
CA LEU A 67 -6.16 31.16 20.80
C LEU A 67 -7.04 30.01 21.34
N LEU A 68 -6.51 28.78 21.42
CA LEU A 68 -7.24 27.61 21.95
C LEU A 68 -7.48 27.70 23.47
N ASP A 69 -6.52 28.22 24.22
CA ASP A 69 -6.67 28.52 25.65
C ASP A 69 -7.70 29.64 25.89
N GLY A 70 -7.86 30.53 24.90
CA GLY A 70 -8.94 31.54 24.83
C GLY A 70 -10.30 31.03 24.31
N GLY A 71 -10.40 29.75 23.89
CA GLY A 71 -11.66 29.14 23.45
C GLY A 71 -11.98 29.22 21.95
N VAL A 72 -11.00 29.50 21.09
CA VAL A 72 -11.14 29.61 19.62
C VAL A 72 -10.99 28.23 18.96
N ASP A 73 -11.89 27.88 18.03
CA ASP A 73 -11.88 26.59 17.29
C ASP A 73 -11.11 26.70 15.95
N VAL A 74 -10.40 25.65 15.53
CA VAL A 74 -9.59 25.65 14.28
C VAL A 74 -10.31 24.93 13.13
N LEU A 75 -10.33 25.58 11.96
CA LEU A 75 -11.04 25.19 10.74
C LEU A 75 -10.05 25.06 9.56
N LEU A 76 -10.04 23.92 8.85
CA LEU A 76 -9.08 23.67 7.76
C LEU A 76 -9.82 23.41 6.44
N ASP A 77 -9.39 24.09 5.37
CA ASP A 77 -9.96 23.95 4.02
C ASP A 77 -8.91 23.31 3.11
N ASN A 78 -9.27 22.28 2.35
CA ASN A 78 -8.33 21.35 1.73
C ASN A 78 -8.56 21.20 0.21
N GLY A 79 -7.52 20.74 -0.48
CA GLY A 79 -7.51 20.38 -1.89
C GLY A 79 -6.64 19.14 -2.13
N ARG A 80 -6.69 18.11 -1.27
CA ARG A 80 -6.30 16.68 -1.50
C ARG A 80 -6.49 15.84 -0.24
N ILE A 81 -6.99 14.61 -0.36
CA ILE A 81 -7.39 13.71 0.75
C ILE A 81 -6.31 13.62 1.84
N VAL A 82 -6.66 14.02 3.08
CA VAL A 82 -5.87 13.80 4.29
C VAL A 82 -6.71 12.93 5.22
N SER A 83 -6.19 11.76 5.59
CA SER A 83 -6.77 10.93 6.65
C SER A 83 -6.64 11.67 7.99
N MET A 84 -7.74 12.23 8.51
CA MET A 84 -7.80 12.93 9.80
C MET A 84 -8.61 12.10 10.81
N TYR A 85 -7.91 11.57 11.82
CA TYR A 85 -8.50 10.68 12.83
C TYR A 85 -8.73 11.40 14.16
N ARG A 86 -9.89 11.19 14.80
CA ARG A 86 -10.26 11.78 16.09
C ARG A 86 -9.78 10.90 17.26
N ARG A 87 -9.11 11.49 18.25
CA ARG A 87 -9.00 10.89 19.60
C ARG A 87 -9.89 11.63 20.60
N ARG A 88 -10.57 10.87 21.46
CA ARG A 88 -11.24 11.39 22.67
C ARG A 88 -10.24 11.39 23.83
N THR A 89 -9.67 12.54 24.16
CA THR A 89 -8.95 12.74 25.44
C THR A 89 -9.64 13.87 26.24
N ARG A 90 -9.81 13.65 27.55
CA ARG A 90 -10.61 14.50 28.46
C ARG A 90 -9.78 15.60 29.17
N ASN A 91 -8.53 15.84 28.78
CA ASN A 91 -7.60 16.68 29.54
C ASN A 91 -7.24 17.98 28.78
N PRO A 92 -7.40 19.18 29.39
CA PRO A 92 -7.27 20.48 28.71
C PRO A 92 -5.89 20.80 28.12
N ARG A 93 -4.80 20.22 28.66
CA ARG A 93 -3.44 20.34 28.07
C ARG A 93 -3.32 19.67 26.69
N PHE A 94 -4.28 18.84 26.30
CA PHE A 94 -4.28 18.09 25.03
C PHE A 94 -5.03 18.79 23.88
N ARG A 95 -5.47 20.05 24.03
CA ARG A 95 -6.10 20.81 22.93
C ARG A 95 -5.11 21.22 21.84
N LEU A 96 -3.91 21.60 22.25
CA LEU A 96 -2.79 21.91 21.35
C LEU A 96 -2.39 20.71 20.47
N PHE A 97 -2.46 19.49 21.02
CA PHE A 97 -2.13 18.25 20.33
C PHE A 97 -2.94 18.02 19.05
N ARG A 98 -4.12 18.65 18.93
CA ARG A 98 -5.00 18.56 17.75
C ARG A 98 -4.39 19.19 16.50
N ILE A 99 -3.61 20.25 16.66
CA ILE A 99 -3.10 21.04 15.54
C ILE A 99 -1.89 20.36 14.89
N ILE A 100 -0.99 19.78 15.70
CA ILE A 100 0.21 19.08 15.23
C ILE A 100 -0.13 17.73 14.58
N LYS A 101 -1.18 17.04 15.05
CA LYS A 101 -1.65 15.75 14.47
C LYS A 101 -2.79 15.90 13.46
N GLY A 102 -3.07 17.11 12.97
CA GLY A 102 -4.06 17.33 11.90
C GLY A 102 -5.50 16.95 12.28
N GLN A 103 -5.94 17.18 13.52
CA GLN A 103 -7.33 16.99 13.94
C GLN A 103 -8.12 18.28 13.69
N ALA A 104 -8.51 18.51 12.44
CA ALA A 104 -9.37 19.62 12.09
C ALA A 104 -10.77 19.46 12.69
N THR A 105 -11.37 20.54 13.18
CA THR A 105 -12.79 20.54 13.57
C THR A 105 -13.69 20.40 12.33
N ALA A 106 -13.23 20.96 11.21
CA ALA A 106 -13.84 20.82 9.91
C ALA A 106 -12.76 20.70 8.82
N VAL A 107 -13.04 19.92 7.78
CA VAL A 107 -12.23 19.72 6.58
C VAL A 107 -13.12 19.89 5.35
N GLY A 108 -12.64 20.49 4.27
CA GLY A 108 -13.49 20.67 3.10
C GLY A 108 -12.76 20.95 1.82
N LEU A 109 -13.50 21.32 0.79
CA LEU A 109 -12.95 21.79 -0.49
C LEU A 109 -13.50 23.17 -0.81
N ASN A 110 -12.64 23.98 -1.43
CA ASN A 110 -13.01 25.28 -1.95
C ASN A 110 -12.41 25.55 -3.33
N CYS A 111 -13.04 26.47 -4.06
CA CYS A 111 -12.58 26.96 -5.36
C CYS A 111 -12.40 25.84 -6.41
N ALA A 112 -11.79 26.20 -7.55
CA ALA A 112 -11.43 25.37 -8.71
C ALA A 112 -12.59 24.69 -9.48
N LEU A 113 -13.59 24.16 -8.77
CA LEU A 113 -14.70 23.39 -9.31
C LEU A 113 -16.05 24.02 -8.96
N GLY A 114 -17.03 23.82 -9.84
CA GLY A 114 -18.43 24.11 -9.53
C GLY A 114 -19.04 23.12 -8.53
N ALA A 115 -20.23 23.42 -8.00
CA ALA A 115 -20.88 22.59 -6.99
C ALA A 115 -21.08 21.14 -7.48
N LYS A 116 -21.60 20.97 -8.71
CA LYS A 116 -21.80 19.66 -9.32
C LYS A 116 -20.52 18.82 -9.43
N ASP A 117 -19.42 19.43 -9.85
CA ASP A 117 -18.14 18.74 -10.07
C ASP A 117 -17.40 18.45 -8.76
N MET A 118 -17.61 19.28 -7.73
CA MET A 118 -17.02 19.11 -6.41
C MET A 118 -17.68 17.99 -5.59
N ARG A 119 -18.92 17.62 -5.93
CA ARG A 119 -19.74 16.61 -5.22
C ARG A 119 -19.04 15.28 -4.94
N PRO A 120 -18.50 14.54 -5.94
CA PRO A 120 -17.91 13.21 -5.68
C PRO A 120 -16.76 13.28 -4.68
N PHE A 121 -15.97 14.36 -4.70
CA PHE A 121 -14.87 14.54 -3.76
C PHE A 121 -15.36 14.84 -2.33
N ILE A 122 -16.40 15.67 -2.21
CA ILE A 122 -17.05 15.94 -0.92
C ILE A 122 -17.67 14.68 -0.33
N GLU A 123 -18.30 13.83 -1.14
CA GLU A 123 -18.85 12.54 -0.71
C GLU A 123 -17.75 11.59 -0.22
N VAL A 124 -16.63 11.51 -0.93
CA VAL A 124 -15.46 10.70 -0.50
C VAL A 124 -14.90 11.22 0.83
N MET A 125 -14.65 12.53 0.96
CA MET A 125 -14.15 13.13 2.21
C MET A 125 -15.13 12.94 3.36
N SER A 126 -16.42 13.10 3.07
CA SER A 126 -17.52 12.81 3.98
C SER A 126 -17.46 11.40 4.53
N ASN A 127 -17.24 10.41 3.68
CA ASN A 127 -17.28 9.01 4.10
C ASN A 127 -16.04 8.61 4.90
N HIS A 128 -14.90 9.31 4.73
CA HIS A 128 -13.61 8.95 5.32
C HIS A 128 -13.12 9.92 6.40
N SER A 129 -13.97 10.86 6.86
CA SER A 129 -13.61 11.82 7.89
C SER A 129 -14.66 11.92 8.98
N GLU A 130 -14.20 11.96 10.23
CA GLU A 130 -15.05 12.30 11.38
C GLU A 130 -15.24 13.81 11.58
N ALA A 131 -14.52 14.65 10.81
CA ALA A 131 -14.61 16.10 10.90
C ALA A 131 -15.88 16.64 10.21
N LEU A 132 -16.27 17.87 10.55
CA LEU A 132 -17.32 18.56 9.80
C LEU A 132 -16.85 18.80 8.37
N ILE A 133 -17.73 18.62 7.39
CA ILE A 133 -17.36 18.83 5.97
C ILE A 133 -17.70 20.25 5.55
N LEU A 134 -16.72 20.98 5.01
CA LEU A 134 -16.91 22.27 4.36
C LEU A 134 -16.94 22.11 2.84
N CYS A 135 -17.69 22.98 2.18
CA CYS A 135 -17.78 22.99 0.72
C CYS A 135 -18.05 24.43 0.27
N TYR A 136 -17.11 25.01 -0.46
CA TYR A 136 -17.17 26.37 -1.02
C TYR A 136 -16.86 26.35 -2.52
N PRO A 137 -17.80 25.88 -3.37
CA PRO A 137 -17.57 25.75 -4.80
C PRO A 137 -17.59 27.11 -5.52
N ASN A 138 -16.99 27.13 -6.72
CA ASN A 138 -17.14 28.25 -7.66
C ASN A 138 -18.52 28.22 -8.34
N ALA A 139 -18.88 29.32 -9.02
CA ALA A 139 -20.02 29.39 -9.92
C ALA A 139 -19.72 28.68 -11.27
N GLY A 140 -19.33 27.42 -11.19
CA GLY A 140 -18.99 26.58 -12.33
C GLY A 140 -17.52 26.72 -12.74
N LEU A 141 -17.19 26.16 -13.90
CA LEU A 141 -15.88 26.35 -14.51
C LEU A 141 -15.79 27.74 -15.15
N PRO A 142 -14.61 28.39 -15.12
CA PRO A 142 -14.43 29.67 -15.77
C PRO A 142 -14.62 29.52 -17.29
N ASN A 143 -15.35 30.45 -17.88
CA ASN A 143 -15.54 30.52 -19.33
C ASN A 143 -14.26 31.05 -20.02
N ALA A 144 -14.26 31.07 -21.37
CA ALA A 144 -13.10 31.51 -22.15
C ALA A 144 -12.67 32.97 -21.89
N LEU A 145 -13.51 33.78 -21.24
CA LEU A 145 -13.25 35.16 -20.84
C LEU A 145 -12.85 35.30 -19.36
N GLY A 146 -12.71 34.18 -18.64
CA GLY A 146 -12.39 34.13 -17.21
C GLY A 146 -13.56 34.50 -16.28
N GLY A 147 -14.78 34.63 -16.81
CA GLY A 147 -16.01 34.83 -16.04
C GLY A 147 -16.70 33.51 -15.69
N TYR A 148 -17.80 33.58 -14.94
CA TYR A 148 -18.59 32.44 -14.51
C TYR A 148 -20.00 32.55 -15.08
N ASP A 149 -20.48 31.48 -15.73
CA ASP A 149 -21.78 31.44 -16.40
C ASP A 149 -22.89 30.84 -15.53
N GLU A 150 -22.55 30.19 -14.41
CA GLU A 150 -23.52 29.57 -13.50
C GLU A 150 -24.30 30.64 -12.72
N THR A 151 -25.63 30.52 -12.70
CA THR A 151 -26.50 31.47 -12.00
C THR A 151 -26.61 31.14 -10.50
N PRO A 152 -26.98 32.12 -9.65
CA PRO A 152 -27.26 31.85 -8.24
C PRO A 152 -28.34 30.77 -8.04
N GLU A 153 -29.34 30.70 -8.92
CA GLU A 153 -30.41 29.70 -8.87
C GLU A 153 -29.90 28.29 -9.17
N ASP A 154 -28.98 28.15 -10.14
CA ASP A 154 -28.35 26.87 -10.49
C ASP A 154 -27.46 26.36 -9.34
N MET A 155 -26.60 27.23 -8.79
CA MET A 155 -25.77 26.89 -7.64
C MET A 155 -26.60 26.51 -6.42
N ALA A 156 -27.66 27.28 -6.12
CA ALA A 156 -28.54 26.99 -4.98
C ALA A 156 -29.25 25.64 -5.14
N LYS A 157 -29.63 25.26 -6.37
CA LYS A 157 -30.25 23.95 -6.66
C LYS A 157 -29.26 22.81 -6.38
N ASP A 158 -28.01 22.95 -6.79
CA ASP A 158 -26.98 21.92 -6.60
C ASP A 158 -26.58 21.79 -5.11
N LEU A 159 -26.38 22.92 -4.41
CA LEU A 159 -26.11 22.93 -2.98
C LEU A 159 -27.30 22.40 -2.16
N ARG A 160 -28.53 22.64 -2.61
CA ARG A 160 -29.73 22.09 -1.96
C ARG A 160 -29.73 20.57 -1.99
N GLN A 161 -29.21 19.95 -3.05
CA GLN A 161 -29.08 18.50 -3.12
C GLN A 161 -28.07 17.97 -2.10
N PHE A 162 -26.93 18.64 -1.93
CA PHE A 162 -25.94 18.30 -0.90
C PHE A 162 -26.58 18.34 0.49
N ALA A 163 -27.31 19.41 0.74
CA ALA A 163 -28.08 19.64 1.95
C ALA A 163 -29.09 18.52 2.25
N MET A 164 -29.88 18.11 1.25
CA MET A 164 -30.86 17.02 1.37
C MET A 164 -30.23 15.66 1.63
N ASP A 165 -29.07 15.40 1.02
CA ASP A 165 -28.34 14.13 1.16
C ASP A 165 -27.52 14.07 2.46
N GLY A 166 -27.73 15.02 3.40
CA GLY A 166 -27.09 15.03 4.72
C GLY A 166 -25.70 15.67 4.74
N LEU A 167 -25.26 16.29 3.64
CA LEU A 167 -24.00 17.04 3.57
C LEU A 167 -24.12 18.49 4.10
N GLY A 168 -25.18 18.87 4.84
CA GLY A 168 -25.21 20.25 5.37
C GLY A 168 -26.40 20.86 6.14
N VAL A 169 -27.50 20.17 6.49
CA VAL A 169 -28.71 20.84 7.08
C VAL A 169 -29.09 20.39 8.50
N SER A 170 -28.25 19.61 9.17
CA SER A 170 -28.28 19.42 10.63
C SER A 170 -26.84 19.11 11.07
N PRO A 171 -26.45 19.23 12.36
CA PRO A 171 -25.12 18.79 12.79
C PRO A 171 -24.96 17.34 12.37
N ARG A 172 -24.22 17.13 11.28
CA ARG A 172 -23.94 15.82 10.73
C ARG A 172 -23.37 15.00 11.88
N ARG A 173 -23.99 13.87 12.19
CA ARG A 173 -23.31 12.85 12.97
C ARG A 173 -22.38 12.15 12.00
N PRO A 174 -21.06 12.31 12.12
CA PRO A 174 -20.15 11.58 11.26
C PRO A 174 -20.47 10.08 11.42
N PRO A 175 -20.43 9.29 10.33
CA PRO A 175 -20.49 7.85 10.47
C PRO A 175 -19.37 7.41 11.43
N PRO A 176 -19.57 6.34 12.22
CA PRO A 176 -18.48 5.76 12.99
C PRO A 176 -17.32 5.44 12.03
N ASP A 177 -16.09 5.76 12.43
CA ASP A 177 -14.92 5.69 11.56
C ASP A 177 -14.89 4.39 10.73
N PRO A 178 -14.98 4.45 9.39
CA PRO A 178 -14.93 3.24 8.57
C PRO A 178 -13.58 2.52 8.66
N ASN A 179 -12.54 3.24 9.10
CA ASN A 179 -11.20 2.73 9.35
C ASN A 179 -10.93 2.50 10.84
N ALA A 180 -11.99 2.41 11.67
CA ALA A 180 -11.90 1.97 13.07
C ALA A 180 -11.05 0.71 13.21
N GLY A 181 -9.93 0.83 13.92
CA GLY A 181 -9.04 -0.31 14.20
C GLY A 181 -8.05 -0.68 13.09
N ASN A 182 -7.86 0.19 12.09
CA ASN A 182 -6.86 0.00 11.04
C ASN A 182 -5.75 1.06 11.15
N MET A 183 -4.53 0.68 10.78
CA MET A 183 -3.45 1.63 10.55
C MET A 183 -3.67 2.35 9.23
N LEU A 184 -3.47 3.67 9.24
CA LEU A 184 -3.59 4.53 8.07
C LEU A 184 -2.23 5.12 7.74
N LEU A 185 -1.78 4.90 6.51
CA LEU A 185 -0.58 5.48 5.91
C LEU A 185 -0.97 6.22 4.63
N SER A 186 -0.11 7.09 4.13
CA SER A 186 -0.35 7.76 2.86
C SER A 186 0.95 8.24 2.24
N GLY A 187 1.13 7.96 0.95
CA GLY A 187 1.94 8.80 0.07
C GLY A 187 1.01 9.85 -0.57
N LEU A 188 0.97 9.88 -1.91
CA LEU A 188 -0.10 10.52 -2.68
C LEU A 188 -1.40 9.72 -2.65
N GLU A 189 -1.31 8.40 -2.51
CA GLU A 189 -2.46 7.51 -2.38
C GLU A 189 -2.61 7.01 -0.94
N PRO A 190 -3.84 6.89 -0.43
CA PRO A 190 -4.08 6.36 0.91
C PRO A 190 -3.82 4.86 0.96
N MET A 191 -3.24 4.39 2.06
CA MET A 191 -2.99 2.99 2.34
C MET A 191 -3.59 2.60 3.69
N VAL A 192 -4.46 1.60 3.68
CA VAL A 192 -5.12 1.07 4.89
C VAL A 192 -4.55 -0.30 5.21
N VAL A 193 -4.00 -0.45 6.41
CA VAL A 193 -3.47 -1.70 6.93
C VAL A 193 -4.40 -2.19 8.04
N GLY A 194 -5.22 -3.18 7.71
CA GLY A 194 -6.19 -3.80 8.61
C GLY A 194 -5.97 -5.31 8.77
N PRO A 195 -6.89 -6.01 9.47
CA PRO A 195 -6.75 -7.43 9.79
C PRO A 195 -6.69 -8.37 8.57
N PHE A 196 -7.25 -7.93 7.43
CA PHE A 196 -7.27 -8.68 6.18
C PHE A 196 -6.25 -8.18 5.16
N THR A 197 -5.48 -7.15 5.53
CA THR A 197 -4.38 -6.68 4.68
C THR A 197 -3.29 -7.73 4.69
N ASN A 198 -2.79 -8.07 3.50
CA ASN A 198 -1.66 -8.97 3.38
C ASN A 198 -0.40 -8.32 3.97
N PHE A 199 0.66 -9.12 4.13
CA PHE A 199 1.92 -8.63 4.66
C PHE A 199 2.45 -7.42 3.89
N VAL A 200 2.80 -6.37 4.60
CA VAL A 200 3.29 -5.12 4.02
C VAL A 200 4.80 -5.17 3.82
N ASN A 201 5.23 -5.19 2.55
CA ASN A 201 6.64 -5.13 2.20
C ASN A 201 7.17 -3.69 2.30
N ILE A 202 8.11 -3.45 3.23
CA ILE A 202 8.83 -2.18 3.36
C ILE A 202 10.18 -2.34 2.64
N GLY A 203 10.42 -1.59 1.57
CA GLY A 203 11.63 -1.73 0.75
C GLY A 203 12.89 -1.21 1.43
N GLU A 204 13.90 -2.08 1.60
CA GLU A 204 15.13 -1.80 2.36
C GLU A 204 16.29 -1.10 1.60
N ARG A 205 16.20 -0.96 0.27
CA ARG A 205 17.37 -0.62 -0.57
C ARG A 205 17.72 0.86 -0.60
N CYS A 206 16.83 1.75 -0.15
CA CYS A 206 17.08 3.18 0.00
C CYS A 206 17.79 3.50 1.32
N ASN A 207 18.81 2.71 1.65
CA ASN A 207 19.52 2.79 2.92
C ASN A 207 21.03 2.97 2.67
N VAL A 208 21.60 4.09 3.12
CA VAL A 208 23.03 4.40 2.93
C VAL A 208 23.94 3.40 3.65
N ALA A 209 23.56 2.92 4.83
CA ALA A 209 24.33 1.92 5.57
C ALA A 209 24.18 0.50 5.00
N GLY A 210 22.98 0.16 4.51
CA GLY A 210 22.61 -1.19 4.07
C GLY A 210 22.86 -1.49 2.59
N SER A 211 22.85 -0.47 1.72
CA SER A 211 22.91 -0.61 0.26
C SER A 211 24.15 0.07 -0.32
N ARG A 212 25.12 -0.74 -0.76
CA ARG A 212 26.36 -0.22 -1.40
C ARG A 212 26.05 0.61 -2.66
N ARG A 213 25.05 0.21 -3.45
CA ARG A 213 24.63 0.95 -4.66
C ARG A 213 24.09 2.33 -4.24
N PHE A 214 23.16 2.37 -3.29
CA PHE A 214 22.54 3.61 -2.85
C PHE A 214 23.55 4.55 -2.17
N CYS A 215 24.36 4.03 -1.25
CA CYS A 215 25.45 4.76 -0.59
C CYS A 215 26.35 5.49 -1.59
N ARG A 216 26.81 4.79 -2.64
CA ARG A 216 27.65 5.38 -3.68
C ARG A 216 26.93 6.50 -4.43
N LEU A 217 25.66 6.30 -4.79
CA LEU A 217 24.87 7.28 -5.54
C LEU A 217 24.65 8.55 -4.72
N ILE A 218 24.30 8.42 -3.43
CA ILE A 218 24.10 9.56 -2.53
C ILE A 218 25.42 10.30 -2.29
N LYS A 219 26.53 9.60 -2.03
CA LYS A 219 27.85 10.22 -1.83
C LYS A 219 28.39 10.94 -3.06
N ASN A 220 28.00 10.48 -4.26
CA ASN A 220 28.37 11.14 -5.52
C ASN A 220 27.36 12.21 -5.95
N GLU A 221 26.32 12.49 -5.16
CA GLU A 221 25.20 13.36 -5.51
C GLU A 221 24.45 12.98 -6.80
N GLU A 222 24.49 11.70 -7.17
CA GLU A 222 23.77 11.14 -8.33
C GLU A 222 22.30 10.81 -7.96
N TYR A 223 21.55 11.83 -7.54
CA TYR A 223 20.19 11.69 -7.00
C TYR A 223 19.20 11.10 -8.01
N ASP A 224 19.31 11.41 -9.30
CA ASP A 224 18.41 10.87 -10.33
C ASP A 224 18.46 9.32 -10.35
N LYS A 225 19.66 8.75 -10.30
CA LYS A 225 19.86 7.30 -10.23
C LYS A 225 19.47 6.72 -8.88
N ALA A 226 19.50 7.52 -7.82
CA ALA A 226 19.04 7.09 -6.50
C ALA A 226 17.51 6.99 -6.45
N ILE A 227 16.79 7.86 -7.18
CA ILE A 227 15.34 7.75 -7.37
C ILE A 227 15.00 6.47 -8.13
N ASP A 228 15.80 6.07 -9.12
CA ASP A 228 15.60 4.79 -9.81
C ASP A 228 15.63 3.59 -8.84
N VAL A 229 16.47 3.63 -7.79
CA VAL A 229 16.48 2.58 -6.76
C VAL A 229 15.16 2.54 -5.97
N ALA A 230 14.56 3.70 -5.70
CA ALA A 230 13.24 3.77 -5.09
C ALA A 230 12.16 3.23 -6.04
N ARG A 231 12.19 3.63 -7.32
CA ARG A 231 11.24 3.18 -8.35
C ARG A 231 11.29 1.67 -8.54
N GLU A 232 12.49 1.10 -8.71
CA GLU A 232 12.71 -0.35 -8.86
C GLU A 232 12.10 -1.15 -7.69
N GLN A 233 12.18 -0.63 -6.46
CA GLN A 233 11.58 -1.29 -5.29
C GLN A 233 10.07 -1.28 -5.32
N VAL A 234 9.45 -0.15 -5.67
CA VAL A 234 7.99 -0.04 -5.80
C VAL A 234 7.48 -0.95 -6.92
N GLU A 235 8.16 -0.98 -8.06
CA GLU A 235 7.86 -1.89 -9.18
C GLU A 235 8.03 -3.36 -8.79
N SER A 236 8.99 -3.66 -7.91
CA SER A 236 9.22 -5.00 -7.36
C SER A 236 8.27 -5.35 -6.19
N GLY A 237 7.36 -4.45 -5.82
CA GLY A 237 6.30 -4.72 -4.85
C GLY A 237 6.53 -4.26 -3.42
N ALA A 238 7.44 -3.31 -3.21
CA ALA A 238 7.46 -2.52 -1.98
C ALA A 238 6.21 -1.64 -1.91
N GLN A 239 5.45 -1.78 -0.82
CA GLN A 239 4.25 -0.98 -0.54
C GLN A 239 4.58 0.24 0.31
N VAL A 240 5.71 0.21 1.02
CA VAL A 240 6.29 1.33 1.78
C VAL A 240 7.78 1.35 1.46
N LEU A 241 8.41 2.53 1.46
CA LEU A 241 9.86 2.65 1.24
C LEU A 241 10.59 3.06 2.51
N ASP A 242 11.55 2.25 2.96
CA ASP A 242 12.47 2.61 4.04
C ASP A 242 13.60 3.48 3.49
N VAL A 243 13.74 4.69 4.03
CA VAL A 243 14.73 5.67 3.61
C VAL A 243 15.64 6.00 4.78
N ASN A 244 16.92 5.62 4.66
CA ASN A 244 17.95 5.87 5.66
C ASN A 244 19.13 6.65 5.04
N MET A 245 19.48 7.78 5.64
CA MET A 245 20.56 8.68 5.22
C MET A 245 21.70 8.80 6.25
N ASP A 246 21.74 7.91 7.24
CA ASP A 246 22.75 7.93 8.30
C ASP A 246 24.11 7.47 7.74
N ASP A 247 25.07 8.40 7.69
CA ASP A 247 26.48 8.14 7.41
C ASP A 247 27.32 9.28 7.99
N GLY A 248 28.46 8.98 8.62
CA GLY A 248 29.29 9.99 9.28
C GLY A 248 29.90 11.04 8.34
N LEU A 249 29.81 10.86 7.02
CA LEU A 249 30.28 11.81 6.01
C LEU A 249 29.14 12.66 5.40
N LEU A 250 27.89 12.40 5.75
CA LEU A 250 26.73 13.10 5.22
C LEU A 250 26.14 14.07 6.25
N ASP A 251 25.63 15.19 5.76
CA ASP A 251 24.65 16.00 6.51
C ASP A 251 23.30 15.29 6.42
N GLY A 252 22.98 14.48 7.45
CA GLY A 252 21.78 13.66 7.51
C GLY A 252 20.49 14.46 7.29
N PRO A 253 20.22 15.55 8.04
CA PRO A 253 19.03 16.36 7.84
C PRO A 253 18.89 16.92 6.42
N TYR A 254 19.99 17.42 5.83
CA TYR A 254 19.98 17.92 4.46
C TYR A 254 19.74 16.81 3.43
N ALA A 255 20.45 15.69 3.55
CA ALA A 255 20.36 14.56 2.63
C ALA A 255 18.96 13.93 2.63
N MET A 256 18.39 13.72 3.83
CA MET A 256 17.02 13.23 4.00
C MET A 256 16.02 14.19 3.35
N SER A 257 16.08 15.47 3.69
CA SER A 257 15.16 16.48 3.13
C SER A 257 15.23 16.56 1.60
N LYS A 258 16.45 16.58 1.05
CA LYS A 258 16.68 16.66 -0.39
C LYS A 258 16.13 15.44 -1.10
N PHE A 259 16.42 14.23 -0.63
CA PHE A 259 15.95 13.01 -1.25
C PHE A 259 14.42 12.87 -1.18
N LEU A 260 13.81 13.12 -0.02
CA LEU A 260 12.35 13.02 0.15
C LEU A 260 11.59 14.01 -0.76
N ARG A 261 12.11 15.23 -0.92
CA ARG A 261 11.52 16.22 -1.85
C ARG A 261 11.66 15.80 -3.31
N LEU A 262 12.75 15.12 -3.67
CA LEU A 262 12.96 14.64 -5.03
C LEU A 262 12.05 13.45 -5.35
N ILE A 263 11.91 12.47 -4.47
CA ILE A 263 10.96 11.36 -4.70
C ILE A 263 9.50 11.85 -4.75
N ALA A 264 9.17 12.95 -4.07
CA ALA A 264 7.86 13.57 -4.17
C ALA A 264 7.54 14.12 -5.57
N THR A 265 8.55 14.39 -6.40
CA THR A 265 8.35 14.79 -7.81
C THR A 265 8.12 13.61 -8.75
N GLU A 266 8.38 12.39 -8.31
CA GLU A 266 8.23 11.17 -9.08
C GLU A 266 6.90 10.47 -8.72
N PRO A 267 5.84 10.54 -9.53
CA PRO A 267 4.51 10.06 -9.14
C PRO A 267 4.46 8.58 -8.76
N ASP A 268 5.24 7.74 -9.44
CA ASP A 268 5.28 6.31 -9.18
C ASP A 268 5.92 5.95 -7.83
N VAL A 269 6.81 6.79 -7.33
CA VAL A 269 7.42 6.61 -6.01
C VAL A 269 6.60 7.32 -4.95
N ALA A 270 6.11 8.53 -5.23
CA ALA A 270 5.36 9.35 -4.31
C ALA A 270 3.99 8.73 -3.93
N LYS A 271 3.44 7.81 -4.73
CA LYS A 271 2.17 7.12 -4.41
C LYS A 271 2.24 6.29 -3.13
N VAL A 272 3.38 5.68 -2.83
CA VAL A 272 3.55 4.83 -1.64
C VAL A 272 3.98 5.64 -0.41
N PRO A 273 3.60 5.23 0.81
CA PRO A 273 4.12 5.82 2.03
C PRO A 273 5.64 5.61 2.19
N VAL A 274 6.27 6.48 2.98
CA VAL A 274 7.69 6.38 3.33
C VAL A 274 7.85 6.01 4.80
N CYS A 275 8.86 5.20 5.09
CA CYS A 275 9.39 4.92 6.41
C CYS A 275 10.69 5.72 6.55
N ILE A 276 10.68 6.75 7.40
CA ILE A 276 11.84 7.60 7.64
C ILE A 276 12.71 6.89 8.68
N ASP A 277 13.87 6.41 8.24
CA ASP A 277 14.81 5.64 9.06
C ASP A 277 16.03 6.48 9.46
N SER A 278 16.18 6.74 10.76
CA SER A 278 17.33 7.43 11.34
C SER A 278 17.46 7.18 12.84
N SER A 279 18.71 7.10 13.29
CA SER A 279 19.06 7.12 14.72
C SER A 279 19.11 8.53 15.32
N ASP A 280 19.23 9.56 14.49
CA ASP A 280 19.23 10.98 14.86
C ASP A 280 17.82 11.58 14.69
N PHE A 281 17.25 12.09 15.79
CA PHE A 281 15.93 12.70 15.80
C PHE A 281 15.84 13.96 14.93
N SER A 282 16.93 14.71 14.75
CA SER A 282 16.95 15.89 13.88
C SER A 282 16.71 15.52 12.40
N VAL A 283 17.21 14.37 11.96
CA VAL A 283 16.97 13.81 10.63
C VAL A 283 15.51 13.39 10.47
N ILE A 284 14.93 12.77 11.51
CA ILE A 284 13.50 12.41 11.54
C ILE A 284 12.63 13.65 11.34
N ILE A 285 12.89 14.73 12.08
CA ILE A 285 12.15 16.00 11.94
C ILE A 285 12.30 16.57 10.53
N ALA A 286 13.53 16.62 10.01
CA ALA A 286 13.79 17.12 8.65
C ALA A 286 13.06 16.28 7.58
N GLY A 287 12.97 14.97 7.80
CA GLY A 287 12.20 14.06 6.95
C GLY A 287 10.69 14.30 7.04
N LEU A 288 10.15 14.47 8.24
CA LEU A 288 8.73 14.76 8.49
C LEU A 288 8.30 16.07 7.83
N GLU A 289 9.16 17.09 7.84
CA GLU A 289 8.94 18.37 7.17
C GLU A 289 9.07 18.30 5.64
N SER A 290 9.66 17.22 5.12
CA SER A 290 9.98 17.08 3.69
C SER A 290 9.09 16.09 2.96
N ILE A 291 8.26 15.32 3.67
CA ILE A 291 7.39 14.29 3.11
C ILE A 291 5.93 14.75 3.04
N GLN A 292 5.23 14.31 2.00
CA GLN A 292 3.79 14.45 1.90
C GLN A 292 3.09 13.17 2.39
N GLY A 293 2.02 13.34 3.17
CA GLY A 293 1.22 12.21 3.66
C GLY A 293 1.67 11.69 5.02
N LYS A 294 1.10 10.56 5.44
CA LYS A 294 1.37 9.93 6.73
C LYS A 294 2.40 8.83 6.56
N CYS A 295 3.56 9.02 7.18
CA CYS A 295 4.73 8.16 7.10
C CYS A 295 4.90 7.30 8.36
N VAL A 296 5.77 6.28 8.25
CA VAL A 296 6.31 5.50 9.37
C VAL A 296 7.57 6.20 9.87
N VAL A 297 7.78 6.23 11.18
CA VAL A 297 9.04 6.71 11.78
C VAL A 297 9.78 5.52 12.37
N ASN A 298 10.97 5.26 11.83
CA ASN A 298 11.90 4.23 12.25
C ASN A 298 13.18 4.90 12.76
N SER A 299 13.53 4.87 14.04
CA SER A 299 12.75 4.42 15.17
C SER A 299 12.98 5.40 16.32
N ILE A 300 12.19 5.25 17.38
CA ILE A 300 12.55 5.87 18.66
C ILE A 300 12.77 4.81 19.72
N SER A 301 13.64 5.12 20.68
CA SER A 301 13.93 4.23 21.81
C SER A 301 13.97 5.01 23.13
N LEU A 302 13.78 4.30 24.23
CA LEU A 302 13.90 4.84 25.60
C LEU A 302 15.35 5.00 26.08
N LYS A 303 16.36 4.82 25.22
CA LYS A 303 17.79 4.88 25.62
C LYS A 303 18.14 6.20 26.31
N GLU A 304 17.49 7.29 25.92
CA GLU A 304 17.69 8.64 26.47
C GLU A 304 16.72 8.98 27.61
N GLY A 305 15.95 8.00 28.09
CA GLY A 305 15.01 8.14 29.19
C GLY A 305 13.58 8.47 28.76
N LYS A 306 12.65 8.28 29.71
CA LYS A 306 11.20 8.43 29.50
C LYS A 306 10.78 9.82 29.07
N GLN A 307 11.38 10.86 29.64
CA GLN A 307 10.98 12.24 29.38
C GLN A 307 11.28 12.64 27.93
N ALA A 308 12.50 12.38 27.44
CA ALA A 308 12.89 12.62 26.06
C ALA A 308 12.02 11.82 25.07
N PHE A 309 11.65 10.58 25.43
CA PHE A 309 10.77 9.76 24.62
C PHE A 309 9.36 10.35 24.48
N ILE A 310 8.77 10.85 25.56
CA ILE A 310 7.44 11.50 25.54
C ILE A 310 7.50 12.75 24.65
N GLU A 311 8.49 13.63 24.89
CA GLU A 311 8.67 14.86 24.12
C GLU A 311 8.84 14.59 22.63
N ARG A 312 9.59 13.56 22.26
CA ARG A 312 9.76 13.14 20.86
C ARG A 312 8.47 12.56 20.29
N SER A 313 7.80 11.67 21.02
CA SER A 313 6.58 10.98 20.58
C SER A 313 5.42 11.92 20.28
N ASP A 314 5.40 13.11 20.90
CA ASP A 314 4.39 14.14 20.66
C ASP A 314 4.36 14.62 19.21
N PHE A 315 5.52 14.65 18.54
CA PHE A 315 5.65 15.12 17.16
C PHE A 315 5.42 14.03 16.10
N LEU A 316 5.23 12.77 16.51
CA LEU A 316 5.28 11.64 15.58
C LEU A 316 3.87 11.16 15.18
N PRO A 317 3.62 10.96 13.87
CA PRO A 317 2.33 10.51 13.35
C PRO A 317 2.12 8.99 13.49
N LEU A 318 3.20 8.21 13.47
CA LEU A 318 3.24 6.74 13.56
C LEU A 318 4.61 6.33 14.09
N LEU A 319 4.72 5.22 14.81
CA LEU A 319 5.95 4.88 15.50
C LEU A 319 6.36 3.42 15.38
N LEU A 320 7.59 3.17 14.92
CA LEU A 320 8.28 1.91 15.09
C LEU A 320 9.12 1.94 16.37
N LEU A 321 8.85 0.99 17.27
CA LEU A 321 9.50 0.87 18.57
C LEU A 321 10.48 -0.30 18.58
N PHE A 322 11.71 -0.02 19.02
CA PHE A 322 12.66 -1.07 19.38
C PHE A 322 12.38 -1.53 20.81
N ASP A 323 12.26 -2.84 21.02
CA ASP A 323 12.07 -3.49 22.33
C ASP A 323 10.60 -3.62 22.81
N VAL A 324 10.31 -4.75 23.45
CA VAL A 324 8.95 -5.23 23.76
C VAL A 324 8.71 -5.19 25.26
N LEU A 325 8.66 -3.99 25.85
CA LEU A 325 8.17 -3.86 27.23
C LEU A 325 6.73 -3.37 27.24
N TYR A 326 5.85 -4.10 27.93
CA TYR A 326 4.48 -3.66 28.28
C TYR A 326 4.42 -2.25 28.88
N LEU A 327 5.51 -1.80 29.50
CA LEU A 327 5.66 -0.44 30.01
C LEU A 327 5.52 0.63 28.90
N TRP A 328 5.97 0.34 27.67
CA TRP A 328 5.97 1.26 26.55
C TRP A 328 4.56 1.52 26.05
N LEU A 329 3.75 0.46 25.95
CA LEU A 329 2.36 0.60 25.52
C LEU A 329 1.61 1.51 26.49
N ARG A 330 1.72 1.29 27.81
CA ARG A 330 1.04 2.15 28.79
C ARG A 330 1.48 3.61 28.69
N ILE A 331 2.78 3.88 28.57
CA ILE A 331 3.26 5.26 28.42
C ILE A 331 2.67 5.88 27.14
N LEU A 332 2.73 5.16 26.02
CA LEU A 332 2.21 5.66 24.75
C LEU A 332 0.69 5.83 24.77
N THR A 333 -0.08 4.84 25.20
CA THR A 333 -1.54 4.88 25.13
C THR A 333 -2.19 5.67 26.27
N GLU A 334 -1.63 5.64 27.48
CA GLU A 334 -2.23 6.28 28.67
C GLU A 334 -1.66 7.69 28.94
N GLU A 335 -0.35 7.91 28.75
CA GLU A 335 0.28 9.21 29.03
C GLU A 335 0.33 10.11 27.79
N VAL A 336 0.82 9.61 26.66
CA VAL A 336 0.89 10.34 25.37
C VAL A 336 -0.46 10.31 24.64
N GLY A 337 -1.26 9.26 24.89
CA GLY A 337 -2.56 9.06 24.26
C GLY A 337 -2.49 8.53 22.83
N PHE A 338 -1.42 7.83 22.44
CA PHE A 338 -1.20 7.17 21.13
C PHE A 338 -2.26 6.09 20.83
N ASP A 339 -2.58 5.93 19.55
CA ASP A 339 -3.54 4.95 19.05
C ASP A 339 -2.76 3.66 18.91
N PRO A 340 -3.21 2.54 19.48
CA PRO A 340 -2.56 1.26 19.29
C PRO A 340 -2.33 0.91 17.82
N CYS A 341 -3.24 1.30 16.92
CA CYS A 341 -3.13 1.08 15.47
C CYS A 341 -2.00 1.88 14.83
N ASP A 342 -1.48 2.91 15.50
CA ASP A 342 -0.36 3.70 15.00
C ASP A 342 1.00 3.21 15.54
N ILE A 343 1.02 2.11 16.31
CA ILE A 343 2.22 1.56 16.94
C ILE A 343 2.63 0.29 16.23
N ILE A 344 3.89 0.26 15.79
CA ILE A 344 4.55 -0.92 15.25
C ILE A 344 5.66 -1.32 16.23
N PHE A 345 5.67 -2.57 16.65
CA PHE A 345 6.75 -3.14 17.45
C PHE A 345 7.78 -3.82 16.54
N ASP A 346 9.06 -3.54 16.79
CA ASP A 346 10.18 -4.32 16.29
C ASP A 346 10.82 -5.08 17.46
N PRO A 347 10.53 -6.40 17.60
CA PRO A 347 11.17 -7.26 18.59
C PRO A 347 12.69 -7.45 18.39
N ASN A 348 13.26 -6.88 17.33
CA ASN A 348 14.60 -7.07 16.82
C ASN A 348 14.83 -8.44 16.20
N ILE A 349 14.88 -8.47 14.88
CA ILE A 349 15.41 -9.61 14.14
C ILE A 349 16.93 -9.61 14.28
N LEU A 350 17.47 -10.57 15.02
CA LEU A 350 18.89 -10.75 15.24
C LEU A 350 19.47 -11.88 14.39
N THR A 351 20.78 -11.83 14.17
CA THR A 351 21.49 -12.79 13.33
C THR A 351 21.59 -14.16 14.00
N ILE A 352 21.25 -15.22 13.26
CA ILE A 352 21.42 -16.61 13.67
C ILE A 352 22.63 -17.25 12.96
N ALA A 353 22.97 -18.48 13.33
CA ALA A 353 24.09 -19.23 12.73
C ALA A 353 25.45 -18.55 12.86
N THR A 354 25.67 -17.79 13.94
CA THR A 354 26.95 -17.09 14.18
C THR A 354 28.04 -18.01 14.74
N GLY A 355 27.70 -19.26 15.08
CA GLY A 355 28.58 -20.19 15.81
C GLY A 355 28.62 -19.95 17.32
N MET A 356 27.75 -19.09 17.86
CA MET A 356 27.57 -18.85 19.30
C MET A 356 26.25 -19.47 19.73
N GLU A 357 26.27 -20.32 20.75
CA GLU A 357 25.08 -21.07 21.19
C GLU A 357 23.97 -20.11 21.65
N GLU A 358 24.34 -18.98 22.26
CA GLU A 358 23.45 -17.93 22.75
C GLU A 358 22.56 -17.33 21.66
N HIS A 359 23.02 -17.35 20.40
CA HIS A 359 22.31 -16.76 19.26
C HIS A 359 21.36 -17.75 18.56
N SER A 360 21.42 -19.03 18.92
CA SER A 360 20.68 -20.09 18.22
C SER A 360 19.17 -19.95 18.36
N ASN A 361 18.71 -19.44 19.51
CA ASN A 361 17.28 -19.27 19.79
C ASN A 361 16.70 -17.93 19.32
N TYR A 362 17.49 -17.02 18.72
CA TYR A 362 16.99 -15.70 18.32
C TYR A 362 15.83 -15.76 17.32
N GLY A 363 15.85 -16.73 16.39
CA GLY A 363 14.74 -16.97 15.47
C GLY A 363 13.43 -17.34 16.18
N VAL A 364 13.52 -18.26 17.15
CA VAL A 364 12.38 -18.68 17.99
C VAL A 364 11.86 -17.51 18.82
N TYR A 365 12.75 -16.75 19.47
CA TYR A 365 12.37 -15.63 20.31
C TYR A 365 11.60 -14.55 19.55
N PHE A 366 12.00 -14.24 18.31
CA PHE A 366 11.25 -13.29 17.49
C PHE A 366 9.84 -13.80 17.16
N ILE A 367 9.72 -15.06 16.74
CA ILE A 367 8.43 -15.67 16.38
C ILE A 367 7.49 -15.70 17.60
N ASP A 368 8.00 -16.04 18.77
CA ASP A 368 7.22 -16.05 20.01
C ASP A 368 6.84 -14.64 20.47
N ALA A 369 7.75 -13.67 20.35
CA ALA A 369 7.47 -12.27 20.66
C ALA A 369 6.39 -11.69 19.74
N ALA A 370 6.45 -11.96 18.43
CA ALA A 370 5.43 -11.54 17.47
C ALA A 370 4.04 -12.07 17.86
N ARG A 371 3.95 -13.36 18.24
CA ARG A 371 2.71 -13.97 18.73
C ARG A 371 2.21 -13.29 19.99
N MET A 372 3.09 -13.11 20.97
CA MET A 372 2.73 -12.47 22.24
C MET A 372 2.25 -11.03 22.05
N ILE A 373 2.88 -10.25 21.17
CA ILE A 373 2.45 -8.88 20.88
C ILE A 373 1.04 -8.87 20.31
N ARG A 374 0.76 -9.72 19.32
CA ARG A 374 -0.55 -9.76 18.65
C ARG A 374 -1.67 -10.30 19.53
N GLU A 375 -1.36 -11.23 20.44
CA GLU A 375 -2.34 -11.76 21.41
C GLU A 375 -2.64 -10.78 22.54
N ASN A 376 -1.65 -10.02 23.00
CA ASN A 376 -1.80 -9.19 24.20
C ASN A 376 -2.02 -7.69 23.94
N LEU A 377 -1.64 -7.19 22.77
CA LEU A 377 -1.68 -5.77 22.41
C LEU A 377 -2.59 -5.54 21.19
N PRO A 378 -3.92 -5.52 21.37
CA PRO A 378 -4.86 -5.39 20.27
C PRO A 378 -4.69 -4.05 19.55
N GLY A 379 -4.64 -4.10 18.22
CA GLY A 379 -4.43 -2.95 17.34
C GLY A 379 -2.96 -2.71 16.97
N CYS A 380 -1.99 -3.18 17.76
CA CYS A 380 -0.58 -2.97 17.44
C CYS A 380 -0.09 -3.90 16.32
N HIS A 381 0.88 -3.39 15.55
CA HIS A 381 1.50 -4.06 14.42
C HIS A 381 2.89 -4.60 14.78
N VAL A 382 3.43 -5.53 13.99
CA VAL A 382 4.75 -6.14 14.23
C VAL A 382 5.56 -6.10 12.94
N SER A 383 6.77 -5.54 13.05
CA SER A 383 7.74 -5.41 11.96
C SER A 383 9.13 -5.90 12.37
N GLY A 384 10.05 -5.87 11.42
CA GLY A 384 11.46 -6.14 11.65
C GLY A 384 12.29 -6.10 10.37
N GLY A 385 13.59 -5.83 10.53
CA GLY A 385 14.60 -5.94 9.48
C GLY A 385 14.94 -7.38 9.12
N VAL A 386 14.27 -7.95 8.11
CA VAL A 386 14.38 -9.38 7.77
C VAL A 386 15.79 -9.76 7.33
N SER A 387 16.48 -8.87 6.62
CA SER A 387 17.86 -9.09 6.17
C SER A 387 18.85 -9.41 7.30
N ASN A 388 18.54 -8.98 8.54
CA ASN A 388 19.41 -9.17 9.71
C ASN A 388 19.59 -10.63 10.13
N ILE A 389 18.56 -11.48 9.91
CA ILE A 389 18.62 -12.89 10.31
C ILE A 389 19.73 -13.65 9.59
N SER A 390 20.03 -13.22 8.37
CA SER A 390 20.89 -13.91 7.41
C SER A 390 22.33 -13.38 7.36
N PHE A 391 22.72 -12.47 8.26
CA PHE A 391 24.00 -11.77 8.14
C PHE A 391 25.24 -12.69 8.18
N SER A 392 25.14 -13.84 8.85
CA SER A 392 26.20 -14.86 8.86
C SER A 392 26.55 -15.41 7.46
N PHE A 393 25.64 -15.26 6.49
CA PHE A 393 25.78 -15.79 5.12
C PHE A 393 25.95 -14.68 4.07
N ARG A 394 26.50 -13.51 4.45
CA ARG A 394 26.77 -12.41 3.52
C ARG A 394 27.57 -12.89 2.29
N GLY A 395 27.08 -12.55 1.10
CA GLY A 395 27.69 -12.95 -0.18
C GLY A 395 27.25 -14.34 -0.68
N MET A 396 26.24 -14.94 -0.06
CA MET A 396 25.54 -16.15 -0.51
C MET A 396 24.06 -15.83 -0.71
N GLU A 397 23.73 -14.99 -1.69
CA GLU A 397 22.40 -14.39 -1.81
C GLU A 397 21.28 -15.43 -1.94
N ALA A 398 21.44 -16.47 -2.76
CA ALA A 398 20.42 -17.53 -2.90
C ALA A 398 20.04 -18.19 -1.56
N VAL A 399 21.03 -18.37 -0.67
CA VAL A 399 20.80 -18.92 0.67
C VAL A 399 20.10 -17.90 1.56
N ARG A 400 20.51 -16.63 1.52
CA ARG A 400 19.89 -15.55 2.30
C ARG A 400 18.43 -15.36 1.91
N GLU A 401 18.13 -15.32 0.62
CA GLU A 401 16.77 -15.16 0.10
C GLU A 401 15.87 -16.33 0.52
N ALA A 402 16.39 -17.57 0.47
CA ALA A 402 15.69 -18.74 0.99
C ALA A 402 15.43 -18.62 2.51
N MET A 403 16.44 -18.19 3.29
CA MET A 403 16.29 -17.96 4.73
C MET A 403 15.22 -16.91 5.05
N HIS A 404 15.20 -15.80 4.31
CA HIS A 404 14.21 -14.74 4.49
C HIS A 404 12.80 -15.26 4.24
N SER A 405 12.63 -16.06 3.19
CA SER A 405 11.33 -16.62 2.80
C SER A 405 10.80 -17.63 3.82
N VAL A 406 11.66 -18.52 4.32
CA VAL A 406 11.29 -19.46 5.40
C VAL A 406 10.99 -18.70 6.70
N PHE A 407 11.81 -17.72 7.07
CA PHE A 407 11.56 -16.90 8.25
C PHE A 407 10.21 -16.17 8.18
N LEU A 408 9.95 -15.48 7.07
CA LEU A 408 8.70 -14.76 6.86
C LEU A 408 7.49 -15.69 6.90
N TYR A 409 7.58 -16.91 6.35
CA TYR A 409 6.49 -17.87 6.41
C TYR A 409 6.02 -18.15 7.85
N TYR A 410 6.96 -18.33 8.78
CA TYR A 410 6.64 -18.60 10.18
C TYR A 410 6.32 -17.32 10.97
N ALA A 411 7.04 -16.23 10.72
CA ALA A 411 6.81 -14.96 11.40
C ALA A 411 5.43 -14.39 11.07
N VAL A 412 4.99 -14.45 9.80
CA VAL A 412 3.66 -14.02 9.38
C VAL A 412 2.56 -14.86 10.02
N LYS A 413 2.74 -16.19 10.08
CA LYS A 413 1.81 -17.07 10.80
C LYS A 413 1.74 -16.77 12.30
N ALA A 414 2.83 -16.29 12.89
CA ALA A 414 2.88 -15.86 14.27
C ALA A 414 2.30 -14.45 14.49
N GLY A 415 2.01 -13.71 13.42
CA GLY A 415 1.34 -12.41 13.48
C GLY A 415 2.19 -11.21 13.08
N MET A 416 3.38 -11.42 12.51
CA MET A 416 4.13 -10.35 11.82
C MET A 416 3.36 -9.90 10.58
N ASP A 417 3.00 -8.62 10.49
CA ASP A 417 2.13 -8.10 9.44
C ASP A 417 2.81 -7.11 8.50
N MET A 418 4.06 -6.72 8.80
CA MET A 418 4.90 -5.93 7.91
C MET A 418 6.37 -6.24 8.15
N GLY A 419 7.26 -5.84 7.25
CA GLY A 419 8.70 -6.02 7.46
C GLY A 419 9.56 -5.30 6.46
N ILE A 420 10.76 -4.92 6.91
CA ILE A 420 11.79 -4.30 6.07
C ILE A 420 12.51 -5.42 5.33
N VAL A 421 12.26 -5.49 4.02
CA VAL A 421 12.64 -6.59 3.13
C VAL A 421 13.19 -6.07 1.81
N ASN A 422 13.97 -6.92 1.14
CA ASN A 422 14.26 -6.74 -0.27
C ASN A 422 13.09 -7.27 -1.11
N ALA A 423 12.12 -6.39 -1.42
CA ALA A 423 10.84 -6.75 -2.04
C ALA A 423 10.94 -7.53 -3.37
N GLY A 424 12.07 -7.48 -4.10
CA GLY A 424 12.27 -8.22 -5.34
C GLY A 424 13.01 -9.58 -5.23
N ALA A 425 13.42 -10.02 -4.03
CA ALA A 425 14.28 -11.19 -3.86
C ALA A 425 13.88 -12.14 -2.70
N LEU A 426 12.65 -12.67 -2.71
CA LEU A 426 12.15 -13.65 -1.73
C LEU A 426 11.50 -14.81 -2.51
N PRO A 427 12.21 -15.92 -2.73
CA PRO A 427 11.65 -17.07 -3.42
C PRO A 427 10.34 -17.56 -2.78
N VAL A 428 9.46 -18.13 -3.60
CA VAL A 428 8.26 -18.80 -3.09
C VAL A 428 8.69 -19.97 -2.21
N TYR A 429 8.16 -20.06 -0.99
CA TYR A 429 8.56 -21.08 0.00
C TYR A 429 8.46 -22.51 -0.54
N GLU A 430 7.46 -22.82 -1.36
CA GLU A 430 7.32 -24.15 -1.99
C GLU A 430 8.35 -24.43 -3.09
N ASP A 431 8.89 -23.39 -3.74
CA ASP A 431 9.91 -23.53 -4.78
C ASP A 431 11.32 -23.70 -4.18
N ILE A 432 11.48 -23.57 -2.86
CA ILE A 432 12.76 -23.78 -2.17
C ILE A 432 13.07 -25.30 -2.15
N PRO A 433 14.29 -25.72 -2.53
CA PRO A 433 14.70 -27.12 -2.47
C PRO A 433 14.47 -27.72 -1.07
N LYS A 434 13.81 -28.89 -1.01
CA LYS A 434 13.39 -29.52 0.27
C LYS A 434 14.53 -29.71 1.25
N ASP A 435 15.70 -30.12 0.76
CA ASP A 435 16.88 -30.32 1.60
C ASP A 435 17.37 -29.01 2.23
N LEU A 436 17.31 -27.90 1.48
CA LEU A 436 17.66 -26.58 1.99
C LEU A 436 16.59 -26.06 2.97
N LEU A 437 15.32 -26.28 2.66
CA LEU A 437 14.19 -25.86 3.49
C LEU A 437 14.26 -26.50 4.88
N ILE A 438 14.49 -27.81 4.96
CA ILE A 438 14.64 -28.53 6.24
C ILE A 438 15.81 -27.95 7.05
N LEU A 439 16.96 -27.73 6.42
CA LEU A 439 18.13 -27.17 7.10
C LEU A 439 17.88 -25.75 7.63
N ILE A 440 17.17 -24.92 6.87
CA ILE A 440 16.82 -23.56 7.31
C ILE A 440 15.82 -23.62 8.47
N GLU A 441 14.84 -24.53 8.44
CA GLU A 441 13.89 -24.72 9.55
C GLU A 441 14.58 -25.22 10.81
N ASP A 442 15.49 -26.19 10.67
CA ASP A 442 16.26 -26.72 11.80
C ASP A 442 17.15 -25.64 12.43
N LEU A 443 17.71 -24.76 11.60
CA LEU A 443 18.47 -23.60 12.04
C LEU A 443 17.58 -22.54 12.71
N LEU A 444 16.41 -22.25 12.13
CA LEU A 444 15.49 -21.21 12.62
C LEU A 444 14.87 -21.58 13.97
N PHE A 445 14.52 -22.86 14.14
CA PHE A 445 13.89 -23.39 15.35
C PHE A 445 14.87 -24.04 16.32
N ASN A 446 16.18 -23.97 16.04
CA ASN A 446 17.23 -24.59 16.83
C ASN A 446 16.94 -26.08 17.15
N ARG A 447 16.51 -26.85 16.15
CA ARG A 447 16.16 -28.27 16.29
C ARG A 447 17.38 -29.18 16.21
N ASP A 448 18.39 -28.75 15.46
CA ASP A 448 19.62 -29.50 15.22
C ASP A 448 20.83 -28.67 15.66
N PRO A 449 21.62 -29.14 16.65
CA PRO A 449 22.80 -28.43 17.14
C PRO A 449 23.87 -28.26 16.05
N ASP A 450 23.91 -29.14 15.05
CA ASP A 450 24.88 -29.09 13.95
C ASP A 450 24.36 -28.31 12.73
N ALA A 451 23.17 -27.68 12.82
CA ALA A 451 22.53 -26.98 11.70
C ALA A 451 23.44 -25.91 11.08
N THR A 452 24.19 -25.18 11.91
CA THR A 452 25.09 -24.10 11.44
C THR A 452 26.19 -24.66 10.53
N GLU A 453 26.83 -25.76 10.92
CA GLU A 453 27.90 -26.39 10.12
C GLU A 453 27.34 -26.99 8.82
N LYS A 454 26.21 -27.69 8.91
CA LYS A 454 25.53 -28.28 7.75
C LYS A 454 25.14 -27.21 6.73
N MET A 455 24.63 -26.09 7.20
CA MET A 455 24.23 -24.99 6.33
C MET A 455 25.45 -24.33 5.66
N LEU A 456 26.56 -24.14 6.37
CA LEU A 456 27.80 -23.62 5.78
C LEU A 456 28.33 -24.52 4.65
N VAL A 457 28.26 -25.85 4.81
CA VAL A 457 28.66 -26.81 3.77
C VAL A 457 27.79 -26.66 2.52
N VAL A 458 26.46 -26.59 2.69
CA VAL A 458 25.51 -26.38 1.59
C VAL A 458 25.76 -25.04 0.89
N ALA A 459 25.97 -23.98 1.66
CA ALA A 459 26.18 -22.65 1.13
C ALA A 459 27.49 -22.54 0.33
N GLN A 460 28.55 -23.25 0.74
CA GLN A 460 29.80 -23.34 -0.05
C GLN A 460 29.61 -24.11 -1.36
N ASN A 461 28.80 -25.17 -1.35
CA ASN A 461 28.50 -25.93 -2.57
C ASN A 461 27.67 -25.11 -3.56
N MET A 462 26.70 -24.33 -3.07
CA MET A 462 25.91 -23.42 -3.90
C MET A 462 26.75 -22.29 -4.50
N LYS A 463 27.73 -21.75 -3.76
CA LYS A 463 28.65 -20.71 -4.25
C LYS A 463 29.53 -21.17 -5.42
N LYS A 464 29.81 -22.48 -5.53
CA LYS A 464 30.54 -23.06 -6.69
C LYS A 464 29.65 -23.25 -7.93
N GLY A 465 28.33 -23.16 -7.76
CA GLY A 465 27.33 -23.36 -8.80
C GLY A 465 26.97 -22.12 -9.63
N ASP A 466 27.56 -20.94 -9.35
CA ASP A 466 27.30 -19.66 -10.03
C ASP A 466 27.83 -19.59 -11.49
N LYS A 467 27.69 -20.66 -12.26
CA LYS A 467 27.49 -20.53 -13.70
C LYS A 467 26.01 -20.23 -13.89
N LYS A 468 25.69 -19.10 -14.51
CA LYS A 468 24.38 -18.80 -15.13
C LYS A 468 23.78 -20.10 -15.64
N VAL A 469 22.83 -20.66 -14.90
CA VAL A 469 21.98 -21.72 -15.40
C VAL A 469 21.08 -20.99 -16.39
N GLU A 470 21.41 -21.08 -17.68
CA GLU A 470 20.39 -20.94 -18.72
C GLU A 470 19.21 -21.78 -18.25
N LYS A 471 18.04 -21.16 -18.07
CA LYS A 471 16.80 -21.84 -17.70
C LYS A 471 16.68 -23.05 -18.62
N SER A 472 17.02 -24.25 -18.13
CA SER A 472 16.79 -25.46 -18.88
C SER A 472 15.27 -25.60 -18.94
N GLU A 473 14.70 -25.54 -20.14
CA GLU A 473 13.28 -25.76 -20.35
C GLU A 473 12.95 -27.26 -20.21
N GLU A 474 13.39 -27.90 -19.13
CA GLU A 474 13.20 -29.34 -18.88
C GLU A 474 11.73 -29.74 -18.90
N TRP A 475 10.83 -28.83 -18.48
CA TRP A 475 9.39 -29.00 -18.53
C TRP A 475 8.84 -29.17 -19.96
N ARG A 476 9.54 -28.71 -21.01
CA ARG A 476 9.14 -28.90 -22.41
C ARG A 476 9.28 -30.34 -22.89
N ASN A 477 10.01 -31.18 -22.17
CA ASN A 477 10.14 -32.62 -22.47
C ASN A 477 8.97 -33.45 -21.91
N LEU A 478 8.03 -32.84 -21.19
CA LEU A 478 6.85 -33.50 -20.62
C LEU A 478 5.74 -33.69 -21.67
N SER A 479 4.71 -34.48 -21.32
CA SER A 479 3.52 -34.64 -22.17
C SER A 479 2.78 -33.31 -22.36
N VAL A 480 1.97 -33.16 -23.43
CA VAL A 480 1.14 -31.96 -23.67
C VAL A 480 0.28 -31.60 -22.46
N GLU A 481 -0.30 -32.60 -21.80
CA GLU A 481 -1.13 -32.43 -20.61
C GLU A 481 -0.35 -31.78 -19.47
N GLU A 482 0.85 -32.29 -19.17
CA GLU A 482 1.72 -31.73 -18.12
C GLU A 482 2.32 -30.37 -18.52
N ARG A 483 2.60 -30.13 -19.81
CA ARG A 483 3.06 -28.82 -20.31
C ARG A 483 1.97 -27.76 -20.19
N LEU A 484 0.73 -28.06 -20.55
CA LEU A 484 -0.42 -27.16 -20.39
C LEU A 484 -0.69 -26.87 -18.91
N LYS A 485 -0.63 -27.91 -18.07
CA LYS A 485 -0.76 -27.79 -16.61
C LYS A 485 0.34 -26.91 -16.01
N TYR A 486 1.60 -27.15 -16.39
CA TYR A 486 2.75 -26.37 -15.95
C TYR A 486 2.65 -24.91 -16.41
N ALA A 487 2.28 -24.67 -17.68
CA ALA A 487 2.09 -23.34 -18.23
C ALA A 487 0.97 -22.57 -17.51
N LEU A 488 -0.11 -23.25 -17.12
CA LEU A 488 -1.18 -22.66 -16.29
C LEU A 488 -0.70 -22.35 -14.88
N VAL A 489 -0.02 -23.29 -14.20
CA VAL A 489 0.45 -23.11 -12.81
C VAL A 489 1.54 -22.02 -12.71
N LYS A 490 2.42 -21.91 -13.70
CA LYS A 490 3.52 -20.92 -13.73
C LYS A 490 3.19 -19.66 -14.55
N GLY A 491 2.03 -19.59 -15.19
CA GLY A 491 1.56 -18.39 -15.93
C GLY A 491 2.32 -18.08 -17.23
N ILE A 492 2.82 -19.10 -17.93
CA ILE A 492 3.66 -18.99 -19.13
C ILE A 492 2.79 -19.02 -20.39
N ASP A 493 2.73 -17.94 -21.16
CA ASP A 493 1.88 -17.83 -22.36
C ASP A 493 2.65 -17.98 -23.70
N LEU A 494 3.95 -18.26 -23.65
CA LEU A 494 4.82 -18.30 -24.82
C LEU A 494 4.47 -19.45 -25.79
N HIS A 495 4.28 -20.66 -25.26
CA HIS A 495 4.04 -21.89 -26.03
C HIS A 495 2.61 -22.42 -25.95
N VAL A 496 1.71 -21.72 -25.24
CA VAL A 496 0.37 -22.24 -24.95
C VAL A 496 -0.44 -22.53 -26.21
N VAL A 497 -0.28 -21.74 -27.28
CA VAL A 497 -1.01 -21.93 -28.55
C VAL A 497 -0.56 -23.23 -29.24
N GLU A 498 0.76 -23.47 -29.27
CA GLU A 498 1.34 -24.69 -29.86
C GLU A 498 0.90 -25.93 -29.08
N ASP A 499 0.98 -25.88 -27.76
CA ASP A 499 0.59 -26.99 -26.89
C ASP A 499 -0.93 -27.25 -26.95
N THR A 500 -1.75 -26.19 -27.08
CA THR A 500 -3.21 -26.30 -27.25
C THR A 500 -3.57 -26.90 -28.60
N GLU A 501 -2.86 -26.55 -29.68
CA GLU A 501 -3.05 -27.15 -31.00
C GLU A 501 -2.64 -28.62 -31.01
N GLU A 502 -1.52 -28.97 -30.35
CA GLU A 502 -1.08 -30.35 -30.21
C GLU A 502 -2.13 -31.19 -29.46
N ALA A 503 -2.69 -30.67 -28.35
CA ALA A 503 -3.80 -31.30 -27.65
C ALA A 503 -5.04 -31.46 -28.55
N ARG A 504 -5.40 -30.43 -29.33
CA ARG A 504 -6.53 -30.47 -30.27
C ARG A 504 -6.35 -31.52 -31.37
N CYS A 505 -5.11 -31.75 -31.82
CA CYS A 505 -4.81 -32.75 -32.84
C CYS A 505 -4.86 -34.19 -32.33
N MET A 506 -4.82 -34.41 -31.00
CA MET A 506 -4.99 -35.72 -30.38
C MET A 506 -6.47 -36.15 -30.36
N THR A 507 -7.06 -36.36 -31.53
CA THR A 507 -8.49 -36.70 -31.70
C THR A 507 -8.92 -37.98 -30.97
N ASP A 508 -7.97 -38.90 -30.71
CA ASP A 508 -8.23 -40.12 -29.94
C ASP A 508 -8.51 -39.83 -28.45
N LYS A 509 -7.87 -38.79 -27.88
CA LYS A 509 -8.03 -38.37 -26.48
C LYS A 509 -9.03 -37.23 -26.31
N TYR A 510 -9.08 -36.31 -27.27
CA TYR A 510 -9.90 -35.10 -27.27
C TYR A 510 -10.72 -35.05 -28.57
N PRO A 511 -11.85 -35.77 -28.65
CA PRO A 511 -12.66 -35.86 -29.87
C PRO A 511 -13.25 -34.52 -30.31
N ARG A 512 -13.47 -33.61 -29.36
CA ARG A 512 -13.97 -32.26 -29.59
C ARG A 512 -12.98 -31.23 -29.05
N PRO A 513 -12.83 -30.07 -29.70
CA PRO A 513 -12.03 -28.95 -29.16
C PRO A 513 -12.42 -28.58 -27.72
N LEU A 514 -13.70 -28.72 -27.37
CA LEU A 514 -14.19 -28.49 -26.00
C LEU A 514 -13.52 -29.42 -24.96
N ASN A 515 -13.16 -30.65 -25.33
CA ASN A 515 -12.54 -31.59 -24.39
C ASN A 515 -11.12 -31.16 -23.97
N VAL A 516 -10.45 -30.32 -24.76
CA VAL A 516 -9.17 -29.70 -24.37
C VAL A 516 -9.39 -28.69 -23.24
N ILE A 517 -10.53 -27.99 -23.23
CA ILE A 517 -10.91 -27.08 -22.13
C ILE A 517 -11.27 -27.90 -20.90
N GLU A 518 -12.18 -28.87 -21.04
CA GLU A 518 -12.75 -29.62 -19.90
C GLU A 518 -11.75 -30.51 -19.16
N ARG A 519 -10.64 -30.91 -19.80
CA ARG A 519 -9.65 -31.82 -19.22
C ARG A 519 -8.32 -31.11 -18.92
N PRO A 520 -7.32 -31.05 -19.83
CA PRO A 520 -5.98 -30.60 -19.46
C PRO A 520 -5.95 -29.14 -18.94
N LEU A 521 -6.82 -28.26 -19.46
CA LEU A 521 -6.90 -26.88 -19.00
C LEU A 521 -7.60 -26.74 -17.64
N MET A 522 -8.72 -27.45 -17.42
CA MET A 522 -9.42 -27.44 -16.12
C MET A 522 -8.63 -28.14 -15.02
N ASP A 523 -7.91 -29.22 -15.32
CA ASP A 523 -7.03 -29.92 -14.38
C ASP A 523 -5.91 -28.99 -13.87
N GLY A 524 -5.34 -28.17 -14.76
CA GLY A 524 -4.39 -27.12 -14.37
C GLY A 524 -5.03 -26.06 -13.48
N MET A 525 -6.25 -25.64 -13.80
CA MET A 525 -6.98 -24.64 -13.01
C MET A 525 -7.38 -25.15 -11.61
N ALA A 526 -7.67 -26.45 -11.48
CA ALA A 526 -7.96 -27.07 -10.18
C ALA A 526 -6.74 -27.02 -9.25
N VAL A 527 -5.53 -27.27 -9.77
CA VAL A 527 -4.28 -27.17 -9.01
C VAL A 527 -4.00 -25.73 -8.58
N VAL A 528 -4.23 -24.74 -9.46
CA VAL A 528 -4.14 -23.32 -9.10
C VAL A 528 -5.11 -22.99 -7.95
N GLY A 529 -6.34 -23.53 -8.00
CA GLY A 529 -7.34 -23.36 -6.94
C GLY A 529 -6.94 -23.99 -5.60
N GLU A 530 -6.36 -25.19 -5.62
CA GLU A 530 -5.89 -25.89 -4.41
C GLU A 530 -4.72 -25.15 -3.73
N LEU A 531 -3.74 -24.73 -4.54
CA LEU A 531 -2.56 -24.01 -4.06
C LEU A 531 -2.95 -22.65 -3.45
N PHE A 532 -3.95 -21.97 -4.03
CA PHE A 532 -4.55 -20.76 -3.48
C PHE A 532 -5.30 -21.04 -2.16
N GLY A 533 -6.14 -22.08 -2.12
CA GLY A 533 -6.95 -22.44 -0.96
C GLY A 533 -6.16 -22.91 0.27
N SER A 534 -4.99 -23.51 0.07
CA SER A 534 -4.15 -24.02 1.17
C SER A 534 -3.26 -22.97 1.84
N GLY A 535 -3.24 -21.72 1.37
CA GLY A 535 -2.36 -20.68 1.90
C GLY A 535 -0.86 -20.96 1.72
N LYS A 536 -0.48 -21.93 0.87
CA LYS A 536 0.92 -22.24 0.56
C LYS A 536 1.52 -21.35 -0.53
N MET A 537 0.64 -20.71 -1.29
CA MET A 537 0.95 -19.61 -2.20
C MET A 537 0.95 -18.24 -1.50
N PHE A 538 0.97 -18.11 -0.17
CA PHE A 538 0.61 -16.85 0.52
C PHE A 538 1.78 -15.97 1.01
N LEU A 539 3.02 -16.19 0.54
CA LEU A 539 4.14 -15.32 0.95
C LEU A 539 4.10 -13.92 0.29
N PRO A 540 4.66 -12.87 0.87
CA PRO A 540 4.30 -11.49 0.52
C PRO A 540 4.72 -10.98 -0.87
N GLN A 541 5.69 -11.63 -1.55
CA GLN A 541 6.04 -11.31 -2.94
C GLN A 541 5.04 -11.82 -3.96
N VAL A 542 4.19 -12.71 -3.49
CA VAL A 542 3.19 -13.37 -4.28
C VAL A 542 2.24 -12.33 -4.84
N ILE A 543 1.75 -11.31 -4.14
CA ILE A 543 0.57 -10.58 -4.63
C ILE A 543 0.81 -9.74 -5.90
N LEU A 544 1.97 -9.12 -6.14
CA LEU A 544 2.22 -8.44 -7.42
C LEU A 544 2.53 -9.43 -8.56
N GLU A 545 3.13 -10.58 -8.25
CA GLU A 545 3.36 -11.65 -9.23
C GLU A 545 2.20 -12.68 -9.34
N TYR A 546 1.22 -12.68 -8.42
CA TYR A 546 0.13 -13.66 -8.27
C TYR A 546 -1.25 -13.07 -8.47
N PHE A 547 -1.46 -11.77 -8.19
CA PHE A 547 -2.46 -11.06 -8.97
C PHE A 547 -2.07 -11.23 -10.44
N SER A 548 -0.77 -11.21 -10.76
CA SER A 548 -0.28 -11.68 -12.04
C SER A 548 -0.44 -13.18 -12.27
N LEU A 549 -0.27 -14.15 -11.35
CA LEU A 549 -0.49 -15.58 -11.63
C LEU A 549 -1.95 -15.94 -11.88
N VAL A 550 -2.92 -15.54 -11.07
CA VAL A 550 -4.34 -15.78 -11.42
C VAL A 550 -4.68 -15.08 -12.73
N ILE A 551 -4.19 -13.85 -12.97
CA ILE A 551 -4.36 -13.15 -14.26
C ILE A 551 -3.54 -13.78 -15.40
N LYS A 552 -2.38 -14.39 -15.14
CA LYS A 552 -1.44 -15.00 -16.10
C LYS A 552 -1.96 -16.39 -16.45
N SER A 553 -2.34 -17.23 -15.49
CA SER A 553 -3.11 -18.46 -15.67
C SER A 553 -4.40 -18.16 -16.42
N ALA A 554 -5.13 -17.10 -16.05
CA ALA A 554 -6.30 -16.64 -16.79
C ALA A 554 -5.96 -16.13 -18.20
N ARG A 555 -4.80 -15.50 -18.42
CA ARG A 555 -4.30 -15.05 -19.73
C ARG A 555 -3.89 -16.23 -20.59
N VAL A 556 -3.21 -17.22 -20.01
CA VAL A 556 -2.83 -18.50 -20.62
C VAL A 556 -4.11 -19.24 -21.02
N MET A 557 -5.07 -19.36 -20.11
CA MET A 557 -6.40 -19.92 -20.35
C MET A 557 -7.14 -19.17 -21.45
N LYS A 558 -7.17 -17.83 -21.41
CA LYS A 558 -7.82 -17.00 -22.43
C LYS A 558 -7.17 -17.16 -23.79
N LYS A 559 -5.83 -17.25 -23.87
CA LYS A 559 -5.07 -17.44 -25.11
C LYS A 559 -5.28 -18.84 -25.69
N ALA A 560 -5.32 -19.87 -24.85
CA ALA A 560 -5.66 -21.24 -25.24
C ALA A 560 -7.12 -21.35 -25.75
N VAL A 561 -8.08 -20.83 -25.00
CA VAL A 561 -9.51 -20.83 -25.38
C VAL A 561 -9.73 -20.01 -26.64
N ALA A 562 -9.09 -18.83 -26.79
CA ALA A 562 -9.19 -18.02 -27.99
C ALA A 562 -8.70 -18.75 -29.25
N HIS A 563 -7.68 -19.62 -29.12
CA HIS A 563 -7.23 -20.49 -30.20
C HIS A 563 -8.27 -21.56 -30.57
N LEU A 564 -9.03 -22.07 -29.60
CA LEU A 564 -10.06 -23.10 -29.80
C LEU A 564 -11.38 -22.56 -30.37
N ILE A 565 -11.75 -21.30 -30.10
CA ILE A 565 -13.01 -20.68 -30.53
C ILE A 565 -13.27 -20.87 -32.04
N PRO A 566 -12.34 -20.55 -32.98
CA PRO A 566 -12.59 -20.72 -34.41
C PRO A 566 -12.83 -22.17 -34.86
N PHE A 567 -12.38 -23.16 -34.08
CA PHE A 567 -12.63 -24.58 -34.35
C PHE A 567 -13.97 -25.03 -33.79
N MET A 568 -14.35 -24.51 -32.62
CA MET A 568 -15.66 -24.75 -32.01
C MET A 568 -16.79 -24.12 -32.84
N ASP A 569 -16.58 -22.92 -33.39
CA ASP A 569 -17.53 -22.26 -34.29
C ASP A 569 -17.69 -23.03 -35.61
N ARG A 570 -16.59 -23.54 -36.19
CA ARG A 570 -16.63 -24.41 -37.38
C ARG A 570 -17.38 -25.72 -37.10
N GLU A 571 -17.11 -26.36 -35.97
CA GLU A 571 -17.84 -27.57 -35.55
C GLU A 571 -19.34 -27.28 -35.37
N ARG A 572 -19.69 -26.11 -34.81
CA ARG A 572 -21.07 -25.65 -34.67
C ARG A 572 -21.74 -25.45 -36.03
N GLU A 573 -21.09 -24.76 -36.97
CA GLU A 573 -21.61 -24.57 -38.32
C GLU A 573 -21.80 -25.90 -39.07
N GLU A 574 -20.86 -26.83 -38.93
CA GLU A 574 -20.97 -28.17 -39.52
C GLU A 574 -22.12 -28.97 -38.92
N ASN A 575 -22.33 -28.88 -37.60
CA ASN A 575 -23.46 -29.53 -36.94
C ASN A 575 -24.80 -28.91 -37.37
N ILE A 576 -24.87 -27.58 -37.52
CA ILE A 576 -26.06 -26.89 -38.06
C ILE A 576 -26.35 -27.33 -39.49
N LYS A 577 -25.31 -27.44 -40.34
CA LYS A 577 -25.44 -27.95 -41.72
C LYS A 577 -25.88 -29.41 -41.77
N LYS A 578 -25.37 -30.27 -40.87
CA LYS A 578 -25.78 -31.68 -40.77
C LYS A 578 -27.22 -31.86 -40.29
N LEU A 579 -27.73 -30.91 -39.50
CA LEU A 579 -29.10 -30.91 -38.97
C LEU A 579 -30.15 -30.32 -39.95
N GLY A 580 -29.74 -29.75 -41.09
CA GLY A 580 -30.65 -29.29 -42.14
C GLY A 580 -31.47 -28.04 -41.82
N LEU A 581 -31.03 -27.20 -40.88
CA LEU A 581 -31.77 -26.04 -40.39
C LEU A 581 -31.41 -24.77 -41.17
N SER A 582 -32.41 -24.04 -41.68
CA SER A 582 -32.24 -22.78 -42.41
C SER A 582 -31.97 -21.59 -41.47
N ALA A 583 -31.21 -20.59 -41.94
CA ALA A 583 -30.79 -19.43 -41.15
C ALA A 583 -31.92 -18.58 -40.53
N ASP A 584 -33.15 -18.68 -41.04
CA ASP A 584 -34.31 -17.89 -40.59
C ASP A 584 -35.23 -18.60 -39.58
N GLU A 585 -35.02 -19.89 -39.30
CA GLU A 585 -35.67 -20.61 -38.19
C GLU A 585 -34.61 -20.91 -37.13
N SER A 586 -34.42 -19.98 -36.19
CA SER A 586 -33.43 -20.11 -35.11
C SER A 586 -33.61 -21.42 -34.35
N PRO A 587 -32.65 -22.35 -34.39
CA PRO A 587 -32.78 -23.65 -33.74
C PRO A 587 -32.35 -23.56 -32.27
N TYR A 588 -32.57 -22.44 -31.59
CA TYR A 588 -32.05 -22.28 -30.24
C TYR A 588 -32.96 -22.99 -29.22
N GLN A 589 -32.40 -23.89 -28.40
CA GLN A 589 -33.10 -24.54 -27.28
C GLN A 589 -33.63 -23.53 -26.25
N GLY A 590 -33.05 -22.33 -26.19
CA GLY A 590 -33.49 -21.22 -25.35
C GLY A 590 -32.60 -20.00 -25.52
N THR A 591 -33.00 -18.86 -24.95
CA THR A 591 -32.17 -17.65 -24.82
C THR A 591 -31.72 -17.49 -23.38
N ILE A 592 -30.41 -17.30 -23.18
CA ILE A 592 -29.76 -17.06 -21.90
C ILE A 592 -29.14 -15.67 -21.99
N VAL A 593 -29.20 -14.89 -20.92
CA VAL A 593 -28.53 -13.57 -20.87
C VAL A 593 -27.45 -13.65 -19.81
N LEU A 594 -26.19 -13.53 -20.22
CA LEU A 594 -25.04 -13.47 -19.32
C LEU A 594 -24.54 -12.02 -19.24
N ALA A 595 -24.56 -11.43 -18.04
CA ALA A 595 -24.07 -10.08 -17.80
C ALA A 595 -22.78 -10.09 -16.95
N THR A 596 -21.84 -9.22 -17.28
CA THR A 596 -20.59 -9.04 -16.52
C THR A 596 -20.07 -7.62 -16.65
N VAL A 597 -19.32 -7.17 -15.66
CA VAL A 597 -18.59 -5.90 -15.72
C VAL A 597 -17.41 -6.07 -16.67
N LYS A 598 -17.24 -5.16 -17.63
CA LYS A 598 -16.17 -5.22 -18.64
C LYS A 598 -14.80 -5.15 -17.94
N GLY A 599 -14.00 -6.21 -18.09
CA GLY A 599 -12.68 -6.32 -17.44
C GLY A 599 -12.68 -7.09 -16.10
N ASP A 600 -13.83 -7.61 -15.67
CA ASP A 600 -13.93 -8.47 -14.48
C ASP A 600 -13.30 -9.85 -14.72
N VAL A 601 -12.63 -10.43 -13.72
CA VAL A 601 -12.00 -11.76 -13.82
C VAL A 601 -13.02 -12.86 -14.09
N HIS A 602 -14.25 -12.72 -13.61
CA HIS A 602 -15.36 -13.64 -13.86
C HIS A 602 -15.95 -13.54 -15.28
N ASP A 603 -15.49 -12.60 -16.11
CA ASP A 603 -15.86 -12.49 -17.54
C ASP A 603 -15.38 -13.73 -18.32
N ILE A 604 -14.22 -14.29 -17.95
CA ILE A 604 -13.66 -15.48 -18.61
C ILE A 604 -14.57 -16.69 -18.45
N GLY A 605 -15.00 -16.97 -17.21
CA GLY A 605 -15.92 -18.07 -16.93
C GLY A 605 -17.25 -17.89 -17.68
N LYS A 606 -17.79 -16.67 -17.73
CA LYS A 606 -19.04 -16.38 -18.44
C LYS A 606 -18.89 -16.49 -19.95
N ASN A 607 -17.76 -16.10 -20.54
CA ASN A 607 -17.47 -16.29 -21.96
C ASN A 607 -17.32 -17.77 -22.32
N ILE A 608 -16.65 -18.56 -21.48
CA ILE A 608 -16.57 -20.02 -21.67
C ILE A 608 -17.98 -20.62 -21.60
N VAL A 609 -18.78 -20.25 -20.59
CA VAL A 609 -20.17 -20.70 -20.47
C VAL A 609 -21.01 -20.27 -21.68
N ALA A 610 -20.82 -19.06 -22.20
CA ALA A 610 -21.50 -18.58 -23.41
C ALA A 610 -21.15 -19.42 -24.64
N VAL A 611 -19.88 -19.74 -24.83
CA VAL A 611 -19.40 -20.58 -25.93
C VAL A 611 -19.93 -22.01 -25.78
N VAL A 612 -19.89 -22.59 -24.57
CA VAL A 612 -20.41 -23.93 -24.29
C VAL A 612 -21.92 -24.03 -24.52
N LEU A 613 -22.68 -23.04 -24.06
CA LEU A 613 -24.12 -22.95 -24.29
C LEU A 613 -24.43 -22.75 -25.79
N GLY A 614 -23.64 -21.93 -26.48
CA GLY A 614 -23.70 -21.78 -27.94
C GLY A 614 -23.44 -23.09 -28.71
N CYS A 615 -22.48 -23.90 -28.26
CA CYS A 615 -22.23 -25.25 -28.80
C CYS A 615 -23.37 -26.24 -28.52
N ASN A 616 -24.15 -26.02 -27.45
CA ASN A 616 -25.36 -26.78 -27.13
C ASN A 616 -26.63 -26.15 -27.71
N ASN A 617 -26.48 -25.26 -28.71
CA ASN A 617 -27.58 -24.68 -29.45
C ASN A 617 -28.46 -23.76 -28.58
N PHE A 618 -27.90 -23.01 -27.62
CA PHE A 618 -28.57 -21.90 -26.94
C PHE A 618 -28.15 -20.55 -27.54
N LYS A 619 -29.05 -19.57 -27.49
CA LYS A 619 -28.76 -18.16 -27.80
C LYS A 619 -28.27 -17.51 -26.50
N VAL A 620 -27.05 -16.97 -26.46
CA VAL A 620 -26.46 -16.36 -25.26
C VAL A 620 -26.19 -14.89 -25.45
#